data_AF-A0A6I3N4D0-F1
#
_entry.id   AF-A0A6I3N4D0-F1
#
_cell.length_a   1.000
_cell.length_b   1.000
_cell.length_c   1.000
_cell.angle_alpha   90.00
_cell.angle_beta   90.00
_cell.angle_gamma   90.00
#
_symmetry.space_group_name_H-M   'P 1'
#
loop_
_entity.id
_entity.type
_entity.pdbx_description
1 polymer ?
#
loop_
_entity_poly.entity_id
_entity_poly.type
_entity_poly.pdbx_seq_one_letter_code
_entity_poly.pdbx_strand_id
1 'polypeptide(L)' 'MNQSDKEDHKSNISFQQVCWGLLAMIAVLFVVLNSEKTEMNLIFAKPNLPLFVLVITSMLIGFLLAKLTGRRKKDD' A
#
# COMPACT_ATOMS: atom_id res chain seq x y z
N MET A 1 32.41 32.72 27.43
CA MET A 1 32.87 31.53 26.69
C MET A 1 31.68 31.08 25.86
N ASN A 2 31.68 31.45 24.57
CA ASN A 2 30.52 31.46 23.69
C ASN A 2 30.33 30.12 22.97
N GLN A 3 29.06 29.75 22.82
CA GLN A 3 28.47 28.89 21.79
C GLN A 3 29.09 27.50 21.60
N SER A 4 28.48 26.53 22.29
CA SER A 4 28.43 25.14 21.83
C SER A 4 27.10 24.92 21.08
N ASP A 5 26.91 25.61 19.96
CA ASP A 5 25.82 25.32 19.03
C ASP A 5 26.28 24.20 18.09
N LYS A 6 26.39 22.98 18.64
CA LYS A 6 26.29 21.77 17.80
C LYS A 6 24.81 21.57 17.56
N GLU A 7 24.32 22.15 16.48
CA GLU A 7 23.04 21.75 15.91
C GLU A 7 23.18 20.31 15.43
N ASP A 8 22.91 19.37 16.33
CA ASP A 8 22.63 17.99 16.00
C ASP A 8 21.37 18.00 15.12
N HIS A 9 21.58 17.97 13.81
CA HIS A 9 20.52 17.82 12.82
C HIS A 9 19.97 16.39 12.94
N LYS A 10 19.23 16.17 14.03
CA LYS A 10 18.54 14.93 14.35
C LYS A 10 17.41 14.83 13.35
N SER A 11 17.65 14.14 12.24
CA SER A 11 16.61 13.81 11.26
C SER A 11 15.50 13.08 12.01
N ASN A 12 14.44 13.78 12.38
CA ASN A 12 13.27 13.19 13.00
C ASN A 12 12.46 12.51 11.89
N ILE A 13 13.04 11.46 11.30
CA ILE A 13 12.33 10.56 10.42
C ILE A 13 11.27 9.93 11.31
N SER A 14 10.01 10.29 11.06
CA SER A 14 8.90 9.73 11.79
C SER A 14 8.94 8.22 11.58
N PHE A 15 8.77 7.44 12.65
CA PHE A 15 8.65 5.99 12.55
C PHE A 15 7.62 5.57 11.49
N GLN A 16 6.56 6.38 11.30
CA GLN A 16 5.58 6.19 10.23
C GLN A 16 6.19 6.27 8.83
N GLN A 17 7.14 7.17 8.57
CA GLN A 17 7.83 7.28 7.28
C GLN A 17 8.67 6.03 7.00
N VAL A 18 9.33 5.48 8.02
CA VAL A 18 10.07 4.22 7.89
C VAL A 18 9.13 3.07 7.55
N CYS A 19 8.01 2.96 8.26
CA CYS A 19 6.98 1.96 7.98
C CYS A 19 6.40 2.08 6.57
N TRP A 20 6.09 3.30 6.12
CA TRP A 20 5.60 3.55 4.76
C TRP A 20 6.62 3.19 3.69
N GLY A 21 7.90 3.53 3.91
CA GLY A 21 8.99 3.15 3.02
C GLY A 21 9.15 1.62 2.92
N LEU A 22 9.10 0.93 4.07
CA LEU A 22 9.15 -0.53 4.11
C LEU A 22 7.96 -1.16 3.38
N LEU A 23 6.74 -0.66 3.61
CA LEU A 23 5.53 -1.12 2.93
C LEU A 23 5.64 -0.95 1.41
N ALA A 24 6.10 0.21 0.96
CA ALA A 24 6.29 0.50 -0.46
C ALA A 24 7.31 -0.45 -1.09
N MET A 25 8.42 -0.72 -0.40
CA MET A 25 9.46 -1.64 -0.86
C MET A 25 8.90 -3.08 -1.00
N ILE A 26 8.14 -3.55 -0.02
CA ILE A 26 7.46 -4.86 -0.07
C ILE A 26 6.46 -4.91 -1.24
N ALA A 27 5.68 -3.85 -1.47
CA ALA A 27 4.73 -3.79 -2.57
C ALA A 27 5.40 -3.89 -3.94
N VAL A 28 6.54 -3.20 -4.13
CA VAL A 28 7.33 -3.29 -5.37
C VAL A 28 7.87 -4.71 -5.56
N LEU A 29 8.47 -5.30 -4.53
CA LEU A 29 8.95 -6.68 -4.59
C LEU A 29 7.83 -7.66 -4.92
N PHE A 30 6.66 -7.48 -4.31
CA PHE A 30 5.50 -8.31 -4.58
C PHE A 30 5.11 -8.25 -6.07
N VAL A 31 5.04 -7.07 -6.68
CA VAL A 31 4.74 -6.92 -8.11
C VAL A 31 5.80 -7.59 -8.98
N VAL A 32 7.08 -7.31 -8.73
CA VAL A 32 8.18 -7.86 -9.55
C VAL A 32 8.23 -9.38 -9.44
N LEU A 33 8.17 -9.94 -8.22
CA LEU A 33 8.26 -11.38 -8.00
C LEU A 33 7.01 -12.13 -8.46
N ASN A 34 5.84 -11.49 -8.43
CA ASN A 34 4.58 -12.10 -8.87
C ASN A 34 4.16 -11.60 -10.25
N SER A 35 5.11 -11.14 -11.08
CA SER A 35 4.84 -10.75 -12.46
C SER A 35 4.56 -11.94 -13.37
N GLU A 36 5.01 -13.13 -12.99
CA GLU A 36 4.68 -14.36 -13.69
C GLU A 36 3.20 -14.70 -13.54
N LYS A 37 2.63 -15.27 -14.61
CA LYS A 37 1.22 -15.62 -14.61
C LYS A 37 1.03 -16.87 -13.76
N THR A 38 0.11 -16.78 -12.80
CA THR A 38 -0.24 -17.90 -11.93
C THR A 38 -1.63 -18.40 -12.32
N GLU A 39 -1.78 -19.72 -12.40
CA GLU A 39 -3.11 -20.31 -12.55
C GLU A 39 -3.85 -20.19 -11.21
N MET A 40 -4.90 -19.36 -11.20
CA MET A 40 -5.72 -19.17 -10.02
C MET A 40 -7.04 -19.92 -10.16
N ASN A 41 -7.43 -20.67 -9.14
CA ASN A 41 -8.75 -21.30 -9.07
C ASN A 41 -9.71 -20.42 -8.26
N LEU A 42 -10.42 -19.52 -8.94
CA LEU A 42 -11.49 -18.73 -8.32
C LEU A 42 -12.80 -19.54 -8.34
N ILE A 43 -13.74 -19.17 -7.46
CA ILE A 43 -15.02 -19.86 -7.29
C ILE A 43 -15.79 -20.00 -8.61
N PHE A 44 -15.65 -19.03 -9.52
CA PHE A 44 -16.38 -18.98 -10.80
C PHE A 44 -15.49 -18.92 -12.05
N ALA A 45 -14.16 -18.81 -11.90
CA ALA A 45 -13.26 -18.61 -13.02
C ALA A 45 -11.86 -19.17 -12.75
N LYS A 46 -11.14 -19.55 -13.80
CA LYS A 46 -9.74 -19.95 -13.72
C LYS A 46 -8.84 -19.03 -14.54
N PRO A 47 -8.66 -17.76 -14.12
CA PRO A 47 -7.81 -16.83 -14.86
C PRO A 47 -6.33 -17.20 -14.71
N ASN A 48 -5.60 -17.08 -15.81
CA ASN A 48 -4.15 -17.17 -15.87
C ASN A 48 -3.59 -15.73 -15.89
N LEU A 49 -3.48 -15.14 -14.70
CA LEU A 49 -3.08 -13.74 -14.51
C LEU A 49 -2.02 -13.64 -13.40
N PRO A 50 -1.20 -12.59 -13.39
CA PRO A 50 -0.31 -12.32 -12.28
C PRO A 50 -1.09 -12.05 -10.99
N LEU A 51 -0.62 -12.57 -9.86
CA LEU A 51 -1.28 -12.44 -8.55
C LEU A 51 -1.52 -10.98 -8.14
N PHE A 52 -0.61 -10.06 -8.48
CA PHE A 52 -0.76 -8.65 -8.12
C PHE A 52 -1.97 -7.99 -8.79
N VAL A 53 -2.39 -8.47 -9.98
CA VAL A 53 -3.57 -7.96 -10.68
C VAL A 53 -4.82 -8.23 -9.84
N LEU A 54 -4.91 -9.41 -9.22
CA LEU A 54 -6.01 -9.78 -8.35
C LEU A 54 -6.06 -8.89 -7.09
N VAL A 55 -4.90 -8.65 -6.47
CA VAL A 55 -4.78 -7.80 -5.27
C VAL A 55 -5.20 -6.37 -5.56
N ILE A 56 -4.74 -5.79 -6.67
CA ILE A 56 -5.13 -4.43 -7.06
C ILE A 56 -6.64 -4.38 -7.36
N THR A 57 -7.17 -5.38 -8.07
CA THR A 57 -8.60 -5.43 -8.40
C THR A 57 -9.47 -5.51 -7.14
N SER A 58 -9.08 -6.32 -6.15
CA SER A 58 -9.83 -6.43 -4.89
C SER A 58 -9.78 -5.12 -4.07
N MET A 59 -8.62 -4.44 -4.03
CA MET A 59 -8.51 -3.10 -3.43
C MET A 59 -9.41 -2.08 -4.12
N LEU A 60 -9.45 -2.08 -5.46
CA LEU A 60 -10.33 -1.20 -6.24
C LEU A 60 -11.80 -1.48 -5.95
N ILE A 61 -12.21 -2.76 -5.92
CA ILE A 61 -13.59 -3.13 -5.58
C ILE A 61 -13.93 -2.67 -4.16
N GLY A 62 -13.06 -2.93 -3.18
CA GLY A 62 -13.26 -2.46 -1.81
C GLY A 62 -13.38 -0.94 -1.71
N PHE A 63 -12.53 -0.20 -2.42
CA PHE A 63 -12.59 1.26 -2.49
C PHE A 63 -13.89 1.76 -3.14
N LEU A 64 -14.32 1.16 -4.24
CA LEU A 64 -15.58 1.51 -4.91
C LEU A 64 -16.78 1.23 -4.02
N LEU A 65 -16.81 0.08 -3.35
CA LEU A 65 -17.86 -0.29 -2.39
C LEU A 65 -17.88 0.67 -1.19
N ALA A 66 -16.70 1.03 -0.65
CA ALA A 66 -16.58 2.01 0.43
C ALA A 66 -17.06 3.40 -0.03
N LYS A 67 -16.75 3.82 -1.26
CA LYS A 67 -17.21 5.09 -1.82
C LYS A 67 -18.73 5.12 -2.03
N LEU A 68 -19.32 4.03 -2.49
CA LEU A 68 -20.77 3.91 -2.71
C LEU A 68 -21.53 3.84 -1.37
N THR A 69 -21.03 3.06 -0.41
CA THR A 69 -21.71 2.82 0.88
C THR A 69 -21.39 3.89 1.93
N GLY A 70 -20.19 4.47 1.86
CA GLY A 70 -19.64 5.43 2.83
C GLY A 70 -20.07 6.88 2.61
N ARG A 71 -20.94 7.16 1.63
CA ARG A 71 -21.56 8.48 1.43
C ARG A 71 -22.64 8.80 2.49
N ARG A 72 -22.53 8.27 3.71
CA ARG A 72 -23.27 8.80 4.86
C ARG A 72 -22.61 10.11 5.26
N LYS A 73 -23.15 11.17 4.67
CA LYS A 73 -23.12 12.55 5.11
C LYS A 73 -22.92 12.59 6.62
N LYS A 74 -21.73 12.98 7.06
CA LYS A 74 -21.54 13.51 8.40
C LYS A 74 -22.11 14.92 8.29
N ASP A 75 -23.44 15.00 8.39
CA ASP A 75 -24.10 16.28 8.64
C ASP A 75 -23.60 16.79 9.99
N ASP A 76 -23.25 18.08 10.00
CA ASP A 76 -22.58 18.84 11.05
C ASP A 76 -23.12 18.60 12.47
#